data_AF-A0A7Y8VRA7-F1
#
_entry.id   AF-A0A7Y8VRA7-F1
#
_cell.length_a   1.000
_cell.length_b   1.000
_cell.length_c   1.000
_cell.angle_alpha   90.00
_cell.angle_beta   90.00
_cell.angle_gamma   90.00
#
_symmetry.space_group_name_H-M   'P 1'
#
loop_
_entity.id
_entity.type
_entity.pdbx_description
1 polymer ?
#
loop_
_entity_poly.entity_id
_entity_poly.type
_entity_poly.pdbx_seq_one_letter_code
_entity_poly.pdbx_strand_id
1 'polypeptide(L)'
;MDPQQAAFTYVRSVAIQLFGENKVYDGFLPPEGTPYPFIYIGEAIQSDRALKGAVIGTVSITAHVWSNNPRARGQVSEMMRQVKSKLYENTQDYENTRFVSASSRVLADNSTANPLLHGVLELQFYFS
;
A
#
# COMPACT_ATOMS: atom_id res chain seq x y z
N MET A 1 4.01 -6.89 -18.36
CA MET A 1 2.95 -6.84 -17.33
C MET A 1 2.28 -5.47 -17.44
N ASP A 2 1.02 -5.34 -17.03
CA ASP A 2 0.39 -4.02 -16.92
C ASP A 2 1.08 -3.20 -15.81
N PRO A 3 1.35 -1.88 -15.98
CA PRO A 3 2.07 -1.08 -14.97
C PRO A 3 1.38 -1.06 -13.61
N GLN A 4 0.04 -1.09 -13.58
CA GLN A 4 -0.72 -1.19 -12.35
C GLN A 4 -0.41 -2.50 -11.61
N GLN A 5 -0.40 -3.61 -12.34
CA GLN A 5 -0.09 -4.92 -11.79
C GLN A 5 1.37 -5.03 -11.33
N ALA A 6 2.31 -4.40 -12.04
CA ALA A 6 3.72 -4.35 -11.65
C ALA A 6 3.90 -3.59 -10.32
N ALA A 7 3.35 -2.39 -10.23
CA ALA A 7 3.37 -1.59 -8.99
C ALA A 7 2.70 -2.35 -7.83
N PHE A 8 1.56 -2.99 -8.08
CA PHE A 8 0.85 -3.78 -7.09
C PHE A 8 1.68 -4.94 -6.56
N THR A 9 2.25 -5.74 -7.47
CA THR A 9 3.08 -6.89 -7.15
C THR A 9 4.31 -6.46 -6.35
N TYR A 10 4.90 -5.32 -6.72
CA TYR A 10 6.04 -4.76 -5.99
C TYR A 10 5.68 -4.38 -4.55
N VAL A 11 4.61 -3.59 -4.35
CA VAL A 11 4.13 -3.22 -3.01
C VAL A 11 3.78 -4.46 -2.18
N ARG A 12 3.11 -5.45 -2.78
CA ARG A 12 2.78 -6.73 -2.12
C ARG A 12 4.05 -7.45 -1.68
N SER A 13 5.05 -7.58 -2.55
CA SER A 13 6.31 -8.25 -2.21
C SER A 13 7.05 -7.57 -1.05
N VAL A 14 7.09 -6.24 -1.04
CA VAL A 14 7.68 -5.44 0.05
C VAL A 14 6.91 -5.64 1.35
N ALA A 15 5.59 -5.60 1.32
CA ALA A 15 4.76 -5.81 2.51
C ALA A 15 4.94 -7.22 3.09
N ILE A 16 4.99 -8.25 2.23
CA ILE A 16 5.20 -9.65 2.65
C ILE A 16 6.59 -9.82 3.25
N GLN A 17 7.63 -9.22 2.65
CA GLN A 17 8.99 -9.27 3.20
C GLN A 17 9.08 -8.67 4.60
N LEU A 18 8.31 -7.61 4.89
CA LEU A 18 8.34 -6.91 6.17
C LEU A 18 7.47 -7.59 7.25
N PHE A 19 6.28 -8.06 6.90
CA PHE A 19 5.27 -8.48 7.88
C PHE A 19 4.85 -9.95 7.79
N GLY A 20 5.26 -10.65 6.74
CA GLY A 20 4.85 -12.01 6.42
C GLY A 20 3.52 -12.08 5.68
N GLU A 21 3.32 -13.17 4.93
CA GLU A 21 2.15 -13.37 4.07
C GLU A 21 0.82 -13.39 4.84
N ASN A 22 0.82 -13.88 6.08
CA ASN A 22 -0.38 -13.97 6.91
C ASN A 22 -0.95 -12.62 7.38
N LYS A 23 -0.22 -11.52 7.15
CA LYS A 23 -0.61 -10.15 7.54
C LYS A 23 -0.89 -9.24 6.35
N VAL A 24 -0.70 -9.73 5.13
CA VAL A 24 -0.89 -8.96 3.90
C VAL A 24 -2.05 -9.57 3.13
N TYR A 25 -3.07 -8.75 2.88
CA TYR A 25 -4.26 -9.14 2.17
C TYR A 25 -4.40 -8.32 0.89
N ASP A 26 -4.82 -8.98 -0.18
CA ASP A 26 -5.09 -8.41 -1.49
C ASP A 26 -6.35 -9.05 -2.11
N GLY A 27 -7.11 -8.27 -2.89
CA GLY A 27 -8.22 -8.75 -3.71
C GLY A 27 -9.50 -9.16 -2.97
N PHE A 28 -9.42 -9.61 -1.71
CA PHE A 28 -10.57 -9.89 -0.85
C PHE A 28 -10.41 -9.19 0.50
N LEU A 29 -11.53 -8.71 1.06
CA LEU A 29 -11.56 -8.22 2.43
C LEU A 29 -11.19 -9.37 3.38
N PRO A 30 -10.29 -9.15 4.36
CA PRO A 30 -9.88 -10.19 5.28
C PRO A 30 -11.11 -10.82 5.97
N PRO A 31 -11.11 -12.15 6.16
CA PRO A 31 -12.23 -12.85 6.79
C PRO A 31 -12.47 -12.36 8.22
N GLU A 32 -13.70 -12.55 8.68
CA GLU A 32 -14.07 -12.20 10.04
C GLU A 32 -13.16 -12.94 11.05
N GLY A 33 -12.53 -12.18 11.96
CA GLY A 33 -11.58 -12.72 12.93
C GLY A 33 -10.09 -12.62 12.56
N THR A 34 -9.73 -11.96 11.45
CA THR A 34 -8.32 -11.70 11.12
C THR A 34 -7.57 -11.00 12.27
N PRO A 35 -6.42 -11.53 12.70
CA PRO A 35 -5.61 -10.91 13.76
C PRO A 35 -5.10 -9.52 13.36
N TYR A 36 -5.27 -8.56 14.27
CA TYR A 36 -4.71 -7.22 14.13
C TYR A 36 -3.26 -7.16 14.66
N PRO A 37 -2.40 -6.28 14.13
CA PRO A 37 -2.62 -5.42 12.96
C PRO A 37 -2.32 -6.14 11.64
N PHE A 38 -3.04 -5.79 10.59
CA PHE A 38 -2.84 -6.29 9.22
C PHE A 38 -2.79 -5.16 8.19
N ILE A 39 -2.24 -5.47 7.02
CA ILE A 39 -2.20 -4.58 5.85
C ILE A 39 -3.10 -5.14 4.76
N TYR A 40 -3.95 -4.30 4.20
CA TYR A 40 -4.78 -4.58 3.04
C TYR A 40 -4.37 -3.66 1.90
N ILE A 41 -3.95 -4.20 0.76
CA ILE A 41 -3.63 -3.42 -0.43
C ILE A 41 -4.92 -3.33 -1.25
N GLY A 42 -5.54 -2.16 -1.24
CA GLY A 42 -6.91 -1.99 -1.73
C GLY A 42 -6.96 -1.48 -3.15
N GLU A 43 -6.85 -0.17 -3.30
CA GLU A 43 -7.17 0.50 -4.55
C GLU A 43 -5.88 0.70 -5.37
N ALA A 44 -5.99 0.51 -6.68
CA ALA A 44 -4.96 0.89 -7.62
C ALA A 44 -5.61 1.69 -8.75
N ILE A 45 -5.11 2.90 -8.98
CA ILE A 45 -5.61 3.83 -9.99
C ILE A 45 -4.45 4.12 -10.94
N GLN A 46 -4.62 3.76 -12.21
CA GLN A 46 -3.67 4.08 -13.26
C GLN A 46 -4.17 5.26 -14.10
N SER A 47 -3.27 6.17 -14.45
CA SER A 47 -3.52 7.31 -15.33
C SER A 47 -2.52 7.34 -16.47
N ASP A 48 -3.02 7.08 -17.68
CA ASP A 48 -2.21 6.92 -18.89
C ASP A 48 -2.17 8.20 -19.71
N ARG A 49 -1.00 8.49 -20.27
CA ARG A 49 -0.77 9.56 -21.23
C ARG A 49 -0.03 9.01 -22.45
N ALA A 50 -0.73 9.06 -23.58
CA ALA A 50 -0.14 8.70 -24.87
C ALA A 50 0.83 9.79 -25.35
N LEU A 51 2.03 9.36 -25.75
CA LEU A 51 3.02 10.14 -26.49
C LEU A 51 3.22 9.51 -27.88
N LYS A 52 3.94 10.22 -28.76
CA LYS A 52 4.30 9.68 -30.07
C LYS A 52 5.27 8.50 -29.89
N GLY A 53 4.74 7.29 -29.92
CA GLY A 53 5.52 6.04 -29.85
C GLY A 53 5.70 5.43 -28.45
N ALA A 54 5.07 5.99 -27.41
CA ALA A 54 5.14 5.45 -26.04
C ALA A 54 3.89 5.82 -25.23
N VAL A 55 3.60 5.04 -24.19
CA VAL A 55 2.58 5.35 -23.17
C VAL A 55 3.31 5.53 -21.86
N ILE A 56 3.17 6.71 -21.27
CA ILE A 56 3.73 7.03 -19.95
C ILE A 56 2.59 7.33 -18.99
N GLY A 57 2.84 7.29 -17.70
CA GLY A 57 1.78 7.60 -16.75
C GLY A 57 2.16 7.45 -15.30
N THR A 58 1.13 7.46 -14.45
CA THR A 58 1.28 7.27 -13.02
C THR A 58 0.31 6.20 -12.52
N VAL A 59 0.78 5.42 -11.55
CA VAL A 59 -0.05 4.47 -10.81
C VAL A 59 -0.09 4.92 -9.35
N SER A 60 -1.29 5.09 -8.80
CA SER A 60 -1.51 5.38 -7.38
C SER A 60 -2.09 4.14 -6.71
N ILE A 61 -1.45 3.67 -5.64
CA ILE A 61 -1.88 2.51 -4.86
C ILE A 61 -2.21 2.96 -3.44
N THR A 62 -3.39 2.58 -2.95
CA THR A 62 -3.81 2.79 -1.56
C THR A 62 -3.69 1.50 -0.78
N ALA A 63 -2.83 1.50 0.23
CA ALA A 63 -2.72 0.46 1.23
C ALA A 63 -3.33 0.92 2.56
N HIS A 64 -4.06 0.03 3.21
CA HIS A 64 -4.74 0.26 4.48
C HIS A 64 -4.09 -0.59 5.56
N VAL A 65 -3.80 0.01 6.70
CA VAL A 65 -3.27 -0.66 7.89
C VAL A 65 -4.33 -0.56 8.98
N TRP A 66 -4.77 -1.69 9.50
CA TRP A 66 -5.81 -1.72 10.52
C TRP A 66 -5.25 -2.17 11.86
N SER A 67 -5.71 -1.56 12.94
CA SER A 67 -5.43 -1.98 14.32
C SER A 67 -6.70 -1.90 15.17
N ASN A 68 -6.90 -2.89 16.04
CA ASN A 68 -8.01 -2.93 17.00
C ASN A 68 -7.71 -2.16 18.30
N ASN A 69 -6.53 -1.56 18.42
CA ASN A 69 -6.15 -0.79 19.59
C ASN A 69 -6.02 0.70 19.21
N PRO A 70 -6.96 1.56 19.64
CA PRO A 70 -6.90 3.01 19.38
C PRO A 70 -5.62 3.69 19.89
N ARG A 71 -4.94 3.11 20.88
CA ARG A 71 -3.69 3.64 21.43
C ARG A 71 -2.45 3.18 20.65
N ALA A 72 -2.59 2.23 19.72
CA ALA A 72 -1.49 1.69 18.93
C ALA A 72 -1.09 2.56 17.72
N ARG A 73 -1.33 3.88 17.78
CA ARG A 73 -0.95 4.83 16.72
C ARG A 73 0.52 4.78 16.36
N GLY A 74 1.39 4.60 17.36
CA GLY A 74 2.82 4.40 17.13
C GLY A 74 3.10 3.16 16.27
N GLN A 75 2.44 2.04 16.56
CA GLN A 75 2.61 0.79 15.82
C GLN A 75 2.14 0.92 14.37
N VAL A 76 0.97 1.50 14.13
CA VAL A 76 0.43 1.71 12.76
C VAL A 76 1.35 2.67 11.96
N SER A 77 1.80 3.74 12.59
CA SER A 77 2.71 4.70 11.95
C SER A 77 4.06 4.07 11.62
N GLU A 78 4.58 3.21 12.50
CA GLU A 78 5.84 2.49 12.29
C GLU A 78 5.73 1.46 11.16
N MET A 79 4.63 0.70 11.09
CA MET A 79 4.39 -0.22 9.97
C MET A 79 4.37 0.52 8.63
N MET A 80 3.65 1.65 8.54
CA MET A 80 3.65 2.47 7.33
C MET A 80 5.04 3.06 7.04
N ARG A 81 5.80 3.44 8.08
CA ARG A 81 7.17 3.94 7.91
C ARG A 81 8.08 2.87 7.33
N GLN A 82 7.99 1.63 7.79
CA GLN A 82 8.81 0.51 7.28
C GLN A 82 8.55 0.24 5.80
N VAL A 83 7.28 0.24 5.38
CA VAL A 83 6.92 0.08 3.95
C VAL A 83 7.51 1.23 3.13
N LYS A 84 7.30 2.48 3.55
CA LYS A 84 7.86 3.65 2.85
C LYS A 84 9.37 3.58 2.76
N SER A 85 10.06 3.34 3.88
CA SER A 85 11.51 3.22 3.91
C SER A 85 12.00 2.16 2.95
N LYS A 86 11.34 1.00 2.89
CA LYS A 86 11.74 -0.09 2.00
C LYS A 86 11.55 0.26 0.51
N LEU A 87 10.47 0.96 0.18
CA LEU A 87 10.23 1.45 -1.18
C LEU A 87 11.24 2.55 -1.58
N TYR A 88 11.64 3.43 -0.66
CA TYR A 88 12.66 4.45 -0.91
C TYR A 88 14.08 3.88 -0.99
N GLU A 89 14.39 2.78 -0.29
CA GLU A 89 15.68 2.09 -0.39
C GLU A 89 15.91 1.49 -1.78
N ASN A 90 14.84 1.04 -2.43
CA ASN A 90 14.91 0.37 -3.72
C ASN A 90 14.36 1.27 -4.83
N THR A 91 15.26 2.14 -5.32
CA THR A 91 14.99 3.11 -6.38
C THR A 91 15.11 2.53 -7.79
N GLN A 92 15.34 1.22 -7.93
CA GLN A 92 15.39 0.59 -9.24
C GLN A 92 13.98 0.41 -9.80
N ASP A 93 13.87 0.55 -11.11
CA ASP A 93 12.60 0.32 -11.79
C ASP A 93 12.21 -1.15 -11.65
N TYR A 94 10.98 -1.40 -11.21
CA TYR A 94 10.37 -2.72 -11.22
C TYR A 94 9.44 -2.80 -12.42
N GLU A 95 9.85 -3.56 -13.44
CA GLU A 95 9.10 -3.71 -14.70
C GLU A 95 8.68 -2.34 -15.31
N ASN A 96 9.65 -1.46 -15.54
CA ASN A 96 9.48 -0.08 -16.04
C ASN A 96 8.61 0.83 -15.17
N THR A 97 8.37 0.43 -13.92
CA THR A 97 7.60 1.21 -12.95
C THR A 97 8.49 1.62 -11.79
N ARG A 98 8.59 2.93 -11.56
CA ARG A 98 9.43 3.53 -10.53
C ARG A 98 8.59 4.11 -9.41
N PHE A 99 9.01 3.91 -8.17
CA PHE A 99 8.41 4.58 -7.02
C PHE A 99 8.75 6.08 -7.03
N VAL A 100 7.77 6.94 -6.74
CA VAL A 100 7.91 8.41 -6.81
C VAL A 100 7.71 9.03 -5.44
N SER A 101 6.60 8.72 -4.78
CA SER A 101 6.23 9.36 -3.52
C SER A 101 5.29 8.50 -2.69
N ALA A 102 5.22 8.79 -1.39
CA ALA A 102 4.23 8.23 -0.49
C ALA A 102 3.66 9.28 0.46
N SER A 103 2.34 9.28 0.63
CA SER A 103 1.63 9.99 1.69
C SER A 103 1.01 9.00 2.67
N SER A 104 0.97 9.37 3.95
CA SER A 104 0.38 8.51 4.99
C SER A 104 -0.45 9.33 5.95
N ARG A 105 -1.65 8.84 6.27
CA ARG A 105 -2.55 9.41 7.27
C ARG A 105 -2.99 8.33 8.25
N VAL A 106 -3.26 8.71 9.50
CA VAL A 106 -3.86 7.83 10.49
C VAL A 106 -5.17 8.46 10.95
N LEU A 107 -6.24 7.69 10.86
CA LEU A 107 -7.61 8.08 11.14
C LEU A 107 -8.15 7.17 12.24
N ALA A 108 -9.04 7.70 13.07
CA ALA A 108 -9.87 6.87 13.93
C ALA A 108 -11.11 6.46 13.12
N ASP A 109 -11.41 5.17 13.11
CA ASP A 109 -12.58 4.64 12.44
C ASP A 109 -13.58 4.14 13.50
N ASN A 110 -14.80 4.65 13.43
CA ASN A 110 -15.93 4.30 14.30
C ASN A 110 -17.07 3.59 13.56
N SER A 111 -16.83 3.11 12.34
CA SER A 111 -17.81 2.39 11.52
C SER A 111 -18.14 0.98 12.03
N THR A 112 -17.34 0.44 12.95
CA THR A 112 -17.57 -0.85 13.61
C THR A 112 -17.92 -0.67 15.09
N ALA A 113 -18.46 -1.72 15.72
CA ALA A 113 -18.91 -1.69 17.12
C ALA A 113 -17.79 -1.32 18.12
N ASN A 114 -16.52 -1.51 17.75
CA ASN A 114 -15.36 -1.10 18.53
C ASN A 114 -14.55 -0.06 17.75
N PRO A 115 -14.07 1.04 18.35
CA PRO A 115 -13.22 1.99 17.66
C PRO A 115 -11.95 1.31 17.13
N LEU A 116 -11.72 1.40 15.83
CA LEU A 116 -10.53 0.90 15.15
C LEU A 116 -9.60 2.06 14.81
N LEU A 117 -8.32 1.75 14.64
CA LEU A 117 -7.35 2.68 14.10
C LEU A 117 -7.02 2.32 12.67
N HIS A 118 -7.19 3.28 11.76
CA HIS A 118 -7.02 3.12 10.33
C HIS A 118 -5.84 3.95 9.82
N GLY A 119 -4.75 3.30 9.46
CA GLY A 119 -3.69 3.89 8.66
C GLY A 119 -4.05 3.80 7.18
N VAL A 120 -3.91 4.89 6.44
CA VAL A 120 -3.99 4.90 4.98
C VAL A 120 -2.64 5.36 4.45
N LEU A 121 -2.06 4.56 3.58
CA LEU A 121 -0.79 4.78 2.91
C LEU A 121 -1.07 4.85 1.41
N GLU A 122 -0.90 6.02 0.82
CA GLU A 122 -1.02 6.23 -0.61
C GLU A 122 0.39 6.25 -1.20
N LEU A 123 0.60 5.44 -2.22
CA LEU A 123 1.88 5.23 -2.90
C LEU A 123 1.72 5.65 -4.35
N GLN A 124 2.66 6.44 -4.86
CA GLN A 124 2.66 6.86 -6.24
C GLN A 124 3.86 6.29 -6.98
N PHE A 125 3.58 5.72 -8.14
CA PHE A 125 4.53 5.19 -9.08
C PHE A 125 4.40 5.92 -10.42
N TYR A 126 5.49 5.95 -11.17
CA TYR A 126 5.53 6.44 -12.53
C TYR A 126 6.01 5.32 -13.45
N PHE A 127 5.47 5.22 -14.64
CA PHE A 127 5.94 4.29 -15.65
C PHE A 127 6.14 5.01 -16.99
N SER A 128 7.07 4.50 -17.79
CA SER A 128 7.37 5.02 -19.13
C SER A 128 7.96 3.99 -20.07
#